data_AF-A0A962XZ88-F1
#
_entry.id   AF-A0A962XZ88-F1
#
_cell.length_a   1.000
_cell.length_b   1.000
_cell.length_c   1.000
_cell.angle_alpha   90.00
_cell.angle_beta   90.00
_cell.angle_gamma   90.00
#
_symmetry.space_group_name_H-M   'P 1'
#
loop_
_entity.id
_entity.type
_entity.pdbx_description
1 polymer ?
#
loop_
_entity_poly.entity_id
_entity_poly.type
_entity_poly.pdbx_seq_one_letter_code
_entity_poly.pdbx_strand_id
1 'polypeptide(L)'
;MNAPTESVTRAADVPPGPALHESAFQQVVGRLPNGAERARFDAIRDALRLRDDDAVWTLFVALEYYLNLYERFPAMIRGAARELLIECKNESDRHIAHAKQQVQHRTETAAVEVAQAAVAAHASLEKTIQQAARRIALAAGFATRWPWVLGGAVAMAAALILTGAVALGFGRQQGYTAGYMAGVAVAMQPQRPSDRPTVPPARGR
;
A
#
# COMPACT_ATOMS: atom_id res chain seq x y z
N MET A 1 8.50 -106.79 -71.22
CA MET A 1 8.98 -105.44 -71.54
C MET A 1 7.77 -104.52 -71.58
N ASN A 2 7.56 -103.73 -70.52
CA ASN A 2 6.47 -102.76 -70.43
C ASN A 2 7.04 -101.39 -70.79
N ALA A 3 6.47 -100.72 -71.78
CA ALA A 3 6.71 -99.29 -72.02
C ALA A 3 5.70 -98.49 -71.17
N PRO A 4 6.13 -97.52 -70.35
CA PRO A 4 5.21 -96.64 -69.64
C PRO A 4 4.83 -95.45 -70.53
N THR A 5 3.53 -95.24 -70.69
CA THR A 5 2.92 -94.00 -71.20
C THR A 5 3.30 -92.82 -70.31
N GLU A 6 3.92 -91.80 -70.89
CA GLU A 6 4.16 -90.50 -70.26
C GLU A 6 2.82 -89.87 -69.86
N SER A 7 2.68 -89.63 -68.55
CA SER A 7 1.61 -88.81 -68.01
C SER A 7 1.99 -87.34 -68.24
N VAL A 8 1.22 -86.67 -69.10
CA VAL A 8 1.24 -85.21 -69.25
C VAL A 8 0.91 -84.61 -67.88
N THR A 9 1.93 -84.14 -67.18
CA THR A 9 1.81 -83.33 -65.98
C THR A 9 1.20 -81.99 -66.39
N ARG A 10 -0.11 -81.87 -66.21
CA ARG A 10 -0.85 -80.60 -66.20
C ARG A 10 -0.14 -79.67 -65.20
N ALA A 11 0.40 -78.57 -65.71
CA ALA A 11 1.00 -77.49 -64.93
C ALA A 11 0.07 -77.14 -63.76
N ALA A 12 0.49 -77.52 -62.56
CA ALA A 12 -0.18 -77.18 -61.32
C ALA A 12 -0.01 -75.68 -61.09
N ASP A 13 -1.15 -74.98 -61.11
CA ASP A 13 -1.56 -73.98 -60.11
C ASP A 13 -0.43 -73.08 -59.58
N VAL A 14 -0.12 -72.03 -60.34
CA VAL A 14 0.60 -70.87 -59.81
C VAL A 14 -0.38 -70.13 -58.91
N PRO A 15 -0.10 -69.95 -57.60
CA PRO A 15 -0.98 -69.21 -56.71
C PRO A 15 -1.19 -67.80 -57.28
N PRO A 16 -2.42 -67.26 -57.27
CA PRO A 16 -2.66 -65.92 -57.77
C PRO A 16 -1.74 -64.97 -57.02
N GLY A 17 -0.94 -64.21 -57.77
CA GLY A 17 -0.11 -63.14 -57.20
C GLY A 17 -0.98 -62.15 -56.42
N PRO A 18 -0.38 -61.36 -55.52
CA PRO A 18 -1.14 -60.36 -54.76
C PRO A 18 -1.92 -59.49 -55.74
N ALA A 19 -3.22 -59.34 -55.49
CA ALA A 19 -4.09 -58.62 -56.39
C ALA A 19 -3.59 -57.17 -56.54
N LEU A 20 -3.83 -56.56 -57.71
CA LEU A 20 -3.24 -55.26 -58.04
C LEU A 20 -3.60 -54.17 -57.01
N HIS A 21 -4.80 -54.24 -56.44
CA HIS A 21 -5.25 -53.35 -55.36
C HIS A 21 -4.46 -53.51 -54.07
N GLU A 22 -4.00 -54.72 -53.72
CA GLU A 22 -3.16 -54.99 -52.56
C GLU A 22 -1.77 -54.40 -52.73
N SER A 23 -1.22 -54.51 -53.94
CA SER A 23 0.07 -53.91 -54.31
C SER A 23 -0.01 -52.38 -54.31
N ALA A 24 -1.09 -51.80 -54.85
CA ALA A 24 -1.34 -50.37 -54.80
C ALA A 24 -1.53 -49.86 -53.35
N PHE A 25 -2.24 -50.62 -52.52
CA PHE A 25 -2.43 -50.30 -51.10
C PHE A 25 -1.10 -50.33 -50.34
N GLN A 26 -0.24 -51.31 -50.62
CA GLN A 26 1.12 -51.37 -50.07
C GLN A 26 1.96 -50.15 -50.51
N GLN A 27 1.86 -49.74 -51.78
CA GLN A 27 2.67 -48.63 -52.31
C GLN A 27 2.22 -47.26 -51.78
N VAL A 28 0.91 -47.04 -51.62
CA VAL A 28 0.34 -45.76 -51.20
C VAL A 28 0.24 -45.64 -49.67
N VAL A 29 -0.18 -46.70 -48.99
CA VAL A 29 -0.44 -46.70 -47.53
C VAL A 29 0.74 -47.27 -46.74
N GLY A 30 1.67 -47.98 -47.40
CA GLY A 30 2.87 -48.55 -46.76
C GLY A 30 2.60 -49.82 -45.94
N ARG A 31 1.40 -50.41 -46.03
CA ARG A 31 0.99 -51.63 -45.33
C ARG A 31 0.02 -52.44 -46.20
N LEU A 32 -0.22 -53.71 -45.87
CA LEU A 32 -1.33 -54.47 -46.48
C LEU A 32 -2.70 -53.99 -45.94
N PRO A 33 -3.77 -54.13 -46.75
CA PRO A 33 -5.13 -53.85 -46.31
C PRO A 33 -5.58 -54.84 -45.24
N ASN A 34 -6.28 -54.33 -44.23
CA ASN A 34 -6.87 -55.13 -43.15
C ASN A 34 -8.14 -55.85 -43.64
N GLY A 35 -8.67 -56.78 -42.85
CA GLY A 35 -9.83 -57.61 -43.25
C GLY A 35 -11.09 -56.81 -43.61
N ALA A 36 -11.35 -55.69 -42.93
CA ALA A 36 -12.50 -54.83 -43.22
C ALA A 36 -12.30 -54.01 -44.51
N GLU A 37 -11.07 -53.54 -44.76
CA GLU A 37 -10.68 -52.84 -45.99
C GLU A 37 -10.77 -53.77 -47.21
N ARG A 38 -10.31 -55.03 -47.08
CA ARG A 38 -10.48 -56.06 -48.12
C ARG A 38 -11.94 -56.29 -48.46
N ALA A 39 -12.79 -56.52 -47.46
CA ALA A 39 -14.22 -56.73 -47.67
C ALA A 39 -14.90 -55.53 -48.34
N ARG A 40 -14.46 -54.31 -48.04
CA ARG A 40 -14.94 -53.10 -48.73
C ARG A 40 -14.47 -53.05 -50.18
N PHE A 41 -13.21 -53.36 -50.47
CA PHE A 41 -12.72 -53.41 -51.85
C PHE A 41 -13.40 -54.53 -52.66
N ASP A 42 -13.63 -55.70 -52.07
CA ASP A 42 -14.39 -56.78 -52.70
C ASP A 42 -15.83 -56.33 -53.02
N ALA A 43 -16.51 -55.64 -52.10
CA ALA A 43 -17.84 -55.11 -52.35
C ALA A 43 -17.87 -54.04 -53.46
N ILE A 44 -16.84 -53.19 -53.54
CA ILE A 44 -16.67 -52.18 -54.60
C ILE A 44 -16.39 -52.87 -55.95
N ARG A 45 -15.54 -53.90 -55.97
CA ARG A 45 -15.28 -54.72 -57.17
C ARG A 45 -16.57 -55.30 -57.70
N ASP A 46 -17.35 -55.92 -56.83
CA ASP A 46 -18.56 -56.64 -57.22
C ASP A 46 -19.68 -55.68 -57.67
N ALA A 47 -19.79 -54.51 -57.02
CA ALA A 47 -20.77 -53.48 -57.39
C ALA A 47 -20.47 -52.79 -58.73
N LEU A 48 -19.20 -52.55 -59.03
CA LEU A 48 -18.77 -51.84 -60.25
C LEU A 48 -18.32 -52.78 -61.37
N ARG A 49 -18.30 -54.10 -61.12
CA ARG A 49 -17.75 -55.13 -62.01
C ARG A 49 -16.36 -54.77 -62.54
N LEU A 50 -15.51 -54.26 -61.65
CA LEU A 50 -14.15 -53.86 -61.99
C LEU A 50 -13.28 -55.09 -62.23
N ARG A 51 -12.38 -54.99 -63.21
CA ARG A 51 -11.29 -55.97 -63.37
C ARG A 51 -10.24 -55.75 -62.30
N ASP A 52 -9.54 -56.83 -61.94
CA ASP A 52 -8.50 -56.78 -60.91
C ASP A 52 -7.31 -55.88 -61.30
N ASP A 53 -7.08 -55.64 -62.59
CA ASP A 53 -5.94 -54.85 -63.12
C ASP A 53 -6.27 -53.38 -63.45
N ASP A 54 -7.41 -52.87 -63.01
CA ASP A 54 -7.87 -51.53 -63.39
C ASP A 54 -7.09 -50.41 -62.65
N ALA A 55 -6.74 -49.33 -63.35
CA ALA A 55 -6.09 -48.16 -62.78
C ALA A 55 -6.98 -47.43 -61.75
N VAL A 56 -8.30 -47.62 -61.84
CA VAL A 56 -9.29 -47.10 -60.88
C VAL A 56 -9.03 -47.59 -59.45
N TRP A 57 -8.38 -48.75 -59.26
CA TRP A 57 -7.97 -49.22 -57.93
C TRP A 57 -7.04 -48.24 -57.21
N THR A 58 -6.12 -47.61 -57.93
CA THR A 58 -5.19 -46.63 -57.36
C THR A 58 -5.95 -45.42 -56.79
N LEU A 59 -7.03 -44.99 -57.46
CA LEU A 59 -7.88 -43.91 -57.01
C LEU A 59 -8.63 -44.28 -55.72
N PHE A 60 -9.19 -45.49 -55.66
CA PHE A 60 -9.88 -45.97 -54.44
C PHE A 60 -8.94 -46.10 -53.24
N VAL A 61 -7.71 -46.58 -53.47
CA VAL A 61 -6.68 -46.63 -52.42
C VAL A 61 -6.34 -45.23 -51.92
N ALA A 62 -6.17 -44.25 -52.82
CA ALA A 62 -5.92 -42.87 -52.44
C ALA A 62 -7.09 -42.26 -51.64
N LEU A 63 -8.33 -42.55 -52.04
CA LEU A 63 -9.55 -42.11 -51.33
C LEU A 63 -9.65 -42.72 -49.93
N GLU A 64 -9.40 -44.02 -49.78
CA GLU A 64 -9.40 -44.67 -48.46
C GLU A 64 -8.30 -44.09 -47.56
N TYR A 65 -7.13 -43.77 -48.13
CA TYR A 65 -6.06 -43.06 -47.42
C TYR A 65 -6.52 -41.69 -46.91
N TYR A 66 -7.20 -40.89 -47.75
CA TYR A 66 -7.76 -39.61 -47.32
C TYR A 66 -8.86 -39.78 -46.26
N LEU A 67 -9.74 -40.77 -46.39
CA LEU A 67 -10.79 -41.04 -45.41
C LEU A 67 -10.20 -41.35 -44.03
N ASN A 68 -9.20 -42.24 -43.98
CA ASN A 68 -8.50 -42.59 -42.74
C ASN A 68 -7.76 -41.39 -42.13
N LEU A 69 -7.19 -40.54 -42.98
CA LEU A 69 -6.53 -39.32 -42.55
C LEU A 69 -7.53 -38.32 -41.92
N TYR A 70 -8.70 -38.15 -42.54
CA TYR A 70 -9.77 -37.29 -42.02
C TYR A 70 -10.42 -37.83 -40.75
N GLU A 71 -10.43 -39.14 -40.51
CA GLU A 71 -10.92 -39.71 -39.25
C GLU A 71 -9.97 -39.44 -38.07
N ARG A 72 -8.65 -39.36 -38.32
CA ARG A 72 -7.64 -39.14 -37.27
C ARG A 72 -7.55 -37.67 -36.81
N PHE A 73 -7.72 -36.72 -37.71
CA PHE A 73 -7.57 -35.29 -37.39
C PHE A 73 -8.50 -34.79 -36.27
N PRO A 74 -9.82 -35.08 -36.28
CA PRO A 74 -10.72 -34.65 -35.21
C PRO A 74 -10.35 -35.20 -33.83
N ALA A 75 -9.82 -36.42 -33.75
CA ALA A 75 -9.37 -37.00 -32.48
C ALA A 75 -8.12 -36.26 -31.94
N MET A 76 -7.15 -35.97 -32.81
CA MET A 76 -5.96 -35.21 -32.43
C MET A 76 -6.30 -33.78 -32.00
N ILE A 77 -7.19 -33.09 -32.72
CA ILE A 77 -7.64 -31.74 -32.37
C ILE A 77 -8.35 -31.75 -31.01
N ARG A 78 -9.21 -32.73 -30.75
CA ARG A 78 -9.85 -32.86 -29.42
C ARG A 78 -8.84 -33.14 -28.31
N GLY A 79 -7.79 -33.91 -28.60
CA GLY A 79 -6.69 -34.15 -27.67
C GLY A 79 -5.97 -32.85 -27.31
N ALA A 80 -5.47 -32.14 -28.33
CA ALA A 80 -4.78 -30.87 -28.16
C ALA A 80 -5.66 -29.80 -27.49
N ALA A 81 -6.95 -29.71 -27.86
CA ALA A 81 -7.88 -28.78 -27.23
C ALA A 81 -8.12 -29.09 -25.75
N ARG A 82 -8.20 -30.37 -25.35
CA ARG A 82 -8.31 -30.75 -23.94
C ARG A 82 -7.06 -30.39 -23.16
N GLU A 83 -5.89 -30.65 -23.73
CA GLU A 83 -4.61 -30.32 -23.09
C GLU A 83 -4.47 -28.82 -22.85
N LEU A 84 -4.73 -28.00 -23.88
CA LEU A 84 -4.73 -26.54 -23.76
C LEU A 84 -5.75 -26.04 -22.73
N LEU A 85 -6.93 -26.67 -22.65
CA LEU A 85 -7.96 -26.27 -21.70
C LEU A 85 -7.60 -26.65 -20.25
N ILE A 86 -6.92 -27.78 -20.05
CA ILE A 86 -6.36 -28.18 -18.75
C ILE A 86 -5.25 -27.22 -18.34
N GLU A 87 -4.34 -26.88 -19.26
CA GLU A 87 -3.25 -25.95 -18.99
C GLU A 87 -3.77 -24.55 -18.66
N CYS A 88 -4.70 -24.04 -19.45
CA CYS A 88 -5.37 -22.75 -19.19
C CYS A 88 -6.09 -22.73 -17.83
N LYS A 89 -6.81 -23.82 -17.49
CA LYS A 89 -7.45 -23.96 -16.19
C LYS A 89 -6.42 -23.93 -15.06
N ASN A 90 -5.33 -24.70 -15.17
CA ASN A 90 -4.28 -24.75 -14.17
C ASN A 90 -3.61 -23.38 -13.99
N GLU A 91 -3.33 -22.67 -15.08
CA GLU A 91 -2.75 -21.33 -15.04
C GLU A 91 -3.71 -20.33 -14.38
N SER A 92 -4.99 -20.37 -14.75
CA SER A 92 -6.02 -19.56 -14.11
C SER A 92 -6.15 -19.84 -12.61
N ASP A 93 -6.12 -21.12 -12.21
CA ASP A 93 -6.20 -21.51 -10.80
C ASP A 93 -4.96 -21.00 -10.03
N ARG A 94 -3.76 -21.04 -10.63
CA ARG A 94 -2.55 -20.44 -10.06
C ARG A 94 -2.68 -18.93 -9.90
N HIS A 95 -3.20 -18.23 -10.91
CA HIS A 95 -3.42 -16.78 -10.83
C HIS A 95 -4.43 -16.41 -9.75
N ILE A 96 -5.52 -17.17 -9.61
CA ILE A 96 -6.50 -16.96 -8.55
C ILE A 96 -5.88 -17.22 -7.17
N ALA A 97 -5.07 -18.27 -7.03
CA ALA A 97 -4.37 -18.56 -5.78
C ALA A 97 -3.39 -17.44 -5.41
N HIS A 98 -2.61 -16.94 -6.37
CA HIS A 98 -1.69 -15.81 -6.17
C HIS A 98 -2.43 -14.52 -5.82
N ALA A 99 -3.53 -14.23 -6.51
CA ALA A 99 -4.36 -13.06 -6.24
C ALA A 99 -4.96 -13.15 -4.83
N LYS A 100 -5.43 -14.32 -4.41
CA LYS A 100 -5.97 -14.56 -3.07
C LYS A 100 -4.91 -14.34 -1.99
N GLN A 101 -3.70 -14.87 -2.18
CA GLN A 101 -2.58 -14.65 -1.26
C GLN A 101 -2.20 -13.17 -1.17
N GLN A 102 -2.16 -12.47 -2.30
CA GLN A 102 -1.85 -11.04 -2.33
C GLN A 102 -2.91 -10.21 -1.62
N VAL A 103 -4.20 -10.53 -1.81
CA VAL A 103 -5.30 -9.89 -1.09
C VAL A 103 -5.20 -10.18 0.40
N GLN A 104 -4.97 -11.43 0.81
CA GLN A 104 -4.82 -11.80 2.22
C GLN A 104 -3.68 -11.05 2.88
N HIS A 105 -2.50 -11.00 2.25
CA HIS A 105 -1.36 -10.29 2.80
C HIS A 105 -1.60 -8.77 2.89
N ARG A 106 -2.29 -8.19 1.91
CA ARG A 106 -2.73 -6.78 1.96
C ARG A 106 -3.76 -6.52 3.04
N THR A 107 -4.69 -7.44 3.29
CA THR A 107 -5.68 -7.29 4.36
C THR A 107 -5.06 -7.42 5.74
N GLU A 108 -4.09 -8.32 5.91
CA GLU A 108 -3.36 -8.49 7.18
C GLU A 108 -2.50 -7.26 7.48
N THR A 109 -1.75 -6.78 6.49
CA THR A 109 -0.94 -5.56 6.64
C THR A 109 -1.80 -4.33 6.91
N ALA A 110 -2.89 -4.13 6.15
CA ALA A 110 -3.83 -3.05 6.41
C ALA A 110 -4.49 -3.15 7.80
N ALA A 111 -4.84 -4.36 8.26
CA ALA A 111 -5.39 -4.56 9.59
C ALA A 111 -4.37 -4.20 10.70
N VAL A 112 -3.11 -4.56 10.51
CA VAL A 112 -2.02 -4.17 11.44
C VAL A 112 -1.80 -2.67 11.45
N GLU A 113 -1.78 -2.01 10.29
CA GLU A 113 -1.63 -0.56 10.17
C GLU A 113 -2.79 0.19 10.84
N VAL A 114 -4.03 -0.25 10.61
CA VAL A 114 -5.22 0.33 11.26
C VAL A 114 -5.17 0.14 12.77
N ALA A 115 -4.78 -1.04 13.26
CA ALA A 115 -4.62 -1.29 14.68
C ALA A 115 -3.54 -0.39 15.31
N GLN A 116 -2.40 -0.20 14.63
CA GLN A 116 -1.34 0.70 15.08
C GLN A 116 -1.79 2.17 15.08
N ALA A 117 -2.52 2.61 14.05
CA ALA A 117 -3.07 3.96 13.97
C ALA A 117 -4.09 4.22 15.09
N ALA A 118 -4.92 3.24 15.43
CA ALA A 118 -5.86 3.34 16.54
C ALA A 118 -5.13 3.50 17.88
N VAL A 119 -4.09 2.70 18.15
CA VAL A 119 -3.27 2.81 19.38
C VAL A 119 -2.57 4.17 19.46
N ALA A 120 -1.99 4.65 18.36
CA ALA A 120 -1.35 5.96 18.31
C ALA A 120 -2.36 7.11 18.55
N ALA A 121 -3.58 6.99 18.00
CA ALA A 121 -4.66 7.93 18.23
C ALA A 121 -5.07 7.95 19.70
N HIS A 122 -5.25 6.80 20.35
CA HIS A 122 -5.56 6.71 21.78
C HIS A 122 -4.47 7.35 22.66
N ALA A 123 -3.19 7.06 22.39
CA ALA A 123 -2.08 7.66 23.12
C ALA A 123 -2.00 9.20 22.94
N SER A 124 -2.36 9.70 21.76
CA SER A 124 -2.43 11.15 21.53
C SER A 124 -3.58 11.79 22.29
N LEU A 125 -4.73 11.11 22.37
CA LEU A 125 -5.90 11.58 23.11
C LEU A 125 -5.59 11.70 24.61
N GLU A 126 -4.97 10.68 25.21
CA GLU A 126 -4.56 10.71 26.62
C GLU A 126 -3.62 11.89 26.92
N LYS A 127 -2.64 12.14 26.05
CA LYS A 127 -1.73 13.30 26.19
C LYS A 127 -2.49 14.63 26.14
N THR A 128 -3.46 14.77 25.22
CA THR A 128 -4.27 16.00 25.15
C THR A 128 -5.17 16.19 26.37
N ILE A 129 -5.76 15.11 26.89
CA ILE A 129 -6.58 15.13 28.12
C ILE A 129 -5.70 15.50 29.32
N GLN A 130 -4.51 14.92 29.45
CA GLN A 130 -3.56 15.25 30.53
C GLN A 130 -3.05 16.70 30.43
N GLN A 131 -2.75 17.19 29.24
CA GLN A 131 -2.34 18.58 29.04
C GLN A 131 -3.47 19.56 29.34
N ALA A 132 -4.70 19.25 28.93
CA ALA A 132 -5.89 20.02 29.28
C ALA A 132 -6.12 20.03 30.80
N ALA A 133 -6.05 18.87 31.45
CA ALA A 133 -6.18 18.73 32.90
C ALA A 133 -5.10 19.53 33.64
N ARG A 134 -3.84 19.49 33.18
CA ARG A 134 -2.73 20.25 33.79
C ARG A 134 -2.93 21.75 33.65
N ARG A 135 -3.42 22.23 32.50
CA ARG A 135 -3.74 23.65 32.29
C ARG A 135 -4.90 24.11 33.19
N ILE A 136 -5.95 23.29 33.33
CA ILE A 136 -7.08 23.57 34.22
C ILE A 136 -6.61 23.58 35.68
N ALA A 137 -5.78 22.63 36.10
CA ALA A 137 -5.25 22.57 37.47
C ALA A 137 -4.36 23.77 37.82
N LEU A 138 -3.49 24.19 36.90
CA LEU A 138 -2.67 25.39 37.08
C LEU A 138 -3.54 26.65 37.11
N ALA A 139 -4.48 26.80 36.18
CA ALA A 139 -5.39 27.95 36.14
C ALA A 139 -6.25 28.03 37.41
N ALA A 140 -6.78 26.91 37.91
CA ALA A 140 -7.54 26.86 39.15
C ALA A 140 -6.66 27.17 40.38
N GLY A 141 -5.43 26.66 40.42
CA GLY A 141 -4.46 26.96 41.48
C GLY A 141 -4.07 28.44 41.54
N PHE A 142 -3.91 29.09 40.38
CA PHE A 142 -3.63 30.52 40.30
C PHE A 142 -4.86 31.37 40.62
N ALA A 143 -6.04 31.04 40.08
CA ALA A 143 -7.28 31.80 40.29
C ALA A 143 -7.72 31.82 41.76
N THR A 144 -7.46 30.75 42.52
CA THR A 144 -7.87 30.66 43.94
C THR A 144 -6.99 31.50 44.86
N ARG A 145 -5.68 31.61 44.57
CA ARG A 145 -4.71 32.30 45.44
C ARG A 145 -4.52 33.79 45.10
N TRP A 146 -4.73 34.19 43.84
CA TRP A 146 -4.46 35.56 43.39
C TRP A 146 -5.29 36.67 44.06
N PRO A 147 -6.59 36.47 44.39
CA PRO A 147 -7.41 37.52 45.02
C PRO A 147 -6.88 37.92 46.40
N TRP A 148 -6.44 36.94 47.21
CA TRP A 148 -5.91 37.18 48.54
C TRP A 148 -4.51 37.78 48.52
N VAL A 149 -3.67 37.39 47.55
CA VAL A 149 -2.32 37.95 47.39
C VAL A 149 -2.39 39.42 46.95
N LEU A 150 -3.23 39.76 45.96
CA LEU A 150 -3.43 41.15 45.57
C LEU A 150 -4.08 41.98 46.69
N GLY A 151 -5.08 41.42 47.37
CA GLY A 151 -5.73 42.09 48.51
C GLY A 151 -4.74 42.42 49.64
N GLY A 152 -3.88 41.47 50.00
CA GLY A 152 -2.83 41.67 51.00
C GLY A 152 -1.79 42.71 50.57
N ALA A 153 -1.33 42.69 49.32
CA ALA A 153 -0.37 43.65 48.81
C ALA A 153 -0.92 45.08 48.80
N VAL A 154 -2.18 45.27 48.38
CA VAL A 154 -2.86 46.58 48.42
C VAL A 154 -3.04 47.06 49.86
N ALA A 155 -3.41 46.18 50.78
CA ALA A 155 -3.52 46.52 52.20
C ALA A 155 -2.17 46.94 52.79
N MET A 156 -1.08 46.25 52.44
CA MET A 156 0.26 46.57 52.92
C MET A 156 0.77 47.91 52.36
N ALA A 157 0.52 48.17 51.07
CA ALA A 157 0.84 49.45 50.45
C ALA A 157 0.05 50.61 51.08
N ALA A 158 -1.25 50.42 51.33
CA ALA A 158 -2.07 51.40 52.02
C ALA A 158 -1.55 51.68 53.44
N ALA A 159 -1.15 50.65 54.18
CA ALA A 159 -0.57 50.79 55.51
C ALA A 159 0.74 51.61 55.48
N LEU A 160 1.65 51.31 54.54
CA LEU A 160 2.90 52.06 54.39
C LEU A 160 2.66 53.53 54.03
N ILE A 161 1.71 53.80 53.13
CA ILE A 161 1.33 55.18 52.77
C ILE A 161 0.77 55.92 54.00
N LEU A 162 -0.09 55.26 54.78
CA LEU A 162 -0.70 55.85 55.97
C LEU A 162 0.35 56.13 57.05
N THR A 163 1.26 55.18 57.31
CA THR A 163 2.39 55.38 58.23
C THR A 163 3.30 56.51 57.76
N GLY A 164 3.61 56.58 56.46
CA GLY A 164 4.41 57.67 55.89
C GLY A 164 3.75 59.04 56.02
N ALA A 165 2.44 59.13 55.80
CA ALA A 165 1.67 60.36 55.96
C ALA A 165 1.66 60.85 57.42
N VAL A 166 1.50 59.94 58.38
CA VAL A 166 1.57 60.27 59.81
C VAL A 166 2.97 60.76 60.19
N ALA A 167 4.03 60.08 59.76
CA ALA A 167 5.42 60.49 60.04
C ALA A 167 5.75 61.89 59.47
N LEU A 168 5.32 62.18 58.24
CA LEU A 168 5.49 63.50 57.62
C LEU A 168 4.69 64.59 58.34
N GLY A 169 3.48 64.28 58.82
CA GLY A 169 2.65 65.20 59.59
C GLY A 169 3.30 65.62 60.91
N PHE A 170 3.79 64.65 61.69
CA PHE A 170 4.49 64.93 62.94
C PHE A 170 5.81 65.69 62.72
N GLY A 171 6.57 65.34 61.68
CA GLY A 171 7.81 66.06 61.33
C GLY A 171 7.56 67.53 60.97
N ARG A 172 6.51 67.83 60.19
CA ARG A 172 6.17 69.22 59.85
C ARG A 172 5.77 70.03 61.08
N GLN A 173 4.98 69.46 62.00
CA GLN A 173 4.58 70.18 63.20
C GLN A 173 5.76 70.53 64.11
N GLN A 174 6.72 69.62 64.29
CA GLN A 174 7.94 69.90 65.06
C GLN A 174 8.85 70.93 64.36
N GLY A 175 8.91 70.91 63.03
CA GLY A 175 9.68 71.90 62.26
C GLY A 175 9.09 73.31 62.35
N TYR A 176 7.76 73.45 62.30
CA TYR A 176 7.11 74.76 62.43
C TYR A 176 7.32 75.38 63.81
N THR A 177 7.23 74.59 64.88
CA THR A 177 7.43 75.10 66.25
C THR A 177 8.89 75.50 66.50
N ALA A 178 9.85 74.69 66.03
CA ALA A 178 11.27 75.02 66.10
C ALA A 178 11.61 76.28 65.28
N GLY A 179 11.04 76.41 64.08
CA GLY A 179 11.24 77.58 63.22
C GLY A 179 10.65 78.87 63.80
N TYR A 180 9.47 78.80 64.41
CA TYR A 180 8.87 79.94 65.12
C TYR A 180 9.71 80.37 66.32
N MET A 181 10.18 79.41 67.12
CA MET A 181 11.05 79.69 68.27
C MET A 181 12.39 80.33 67.85
N ALA A 182 12.99 79.83 66.76
CA ALA A 182 14.22 80.40 66.22
C ALA A 182 14.03 81.80 65.63
N GLY A 183 12.94 82.04 64.90
CA GLY A 183 12.63 83.35 64.32
C GLY A 183 12.38 84.43 65.38
N VAL A 184 11.66 84.07 66.45
CA VAL A 184 11.44 84.96 67.60
C VAL A 184 12.74 85.24 68.36
N ALA A 185 13.61 84.23 68.52
CA ALA A 185 14.92 84.41 69.15
C ALA A 185 15.84 85.36 68.37
N VAL A 186 15.84 85.29 67.03
CA VAL A 186 16.59 86.22 66.18
C VAL A 186 16.01 87.63 66.23
N ALA A 187 14.68 87.77 66.25
CA ALA A 187 14.02 89.07 66.35
C ALA A 187 14.23 89.78 67.70
N MET A 188 14.46 89.02 68.78
CA MET A 188 14.74 89.57 70.11
C MET A 188 16.21 89.93 70.34
N GLN A 189 17.10 89.72 69.36
CA GLN A 189 18.50 90.07 69.53
C GLN A 189 18.69 91.59 69.34
N PRO A 190 19.02 92.36 70.39
CA PRO A 190 19.24 93.79 70.26
C PRO A 190 20.44 94.06 69.34
N GLN A 191 20.24 94.94 68.36
CA GLN A 191 21.30 95.41 67.47
C GLN A 191 22.43 96.04 68.30
N ARG A 192 23.61 95.40 68.34
CA ARG A 192 24.84 96.05 68.82
C ARG A 192 25.25 97.11 67.79
N PRO A 193 25.43 98.39 68.17
CA PRO A 193 25.99 99.39 67.27
C PRO A 193 27.51 99.16 67.14
N SER A 194 27.99 98.91 65.93
CA SER A 194 29.42 98.83 65.61
C SER A 194 29.93 100.19 65.12
N ASP A 195 30.87 100.72 65.89
CA ASP A 195 32.03 101.57 65.60
C ASP A 195 31.99 102.75 64.60
N ARG A 196 32.48 103.87 65.13
CA ARG A 196 32.88 105.12 64.49
C ARG A 196 33.90 104.91 63.36
N PRO A 197 33.77 105.62 62.22
CA PRO A 197 34.90 105.94 61.37
C PRO A 197 35.62 107.21 61.83
N THR A 198 36.92 107.09 62.09
CA THR A 198 37.87 108.19 62.31
C THR A 198 38.17 108.91 60.99
N VAL A 199 38.06 110.25 60.99
CA VAL A 199 38.44 111.13 59.87
C VAL A 199 39.75 111.84 60.24
N PRO A 200 40.85 111.73 59.46
CA PRO A 200 42.05 112.55 59.63
C PRO A 200 41.97 113.88 58.83
N PRO A 201 42.82 114.88 59.17
CA PRO A 201 42.54 116.30 58.98
C PRO A 201 43.09 116.89 57.67
N ALA A 202 42.47 117.96 57.18
CA ALA A 202 43.03 118.85 56.16
C ALA A 202 43.21 120.28 56.70
N ARG A 203 44.41 120.80 56.45
CA ARG A 203 45.08 121.98 57.01
C ARG A 203 45.14 123.11 55.97
N GLY A 204 45.08 124.37 56.42
CA GLY A 204 45.48 125.58 55.71
C GLY A 204 44.28 126.43 55.28
N ARG A 205 44.25 127.74 55.51
CA ARG A 205 45.32 128.74 55.39
C ARG A 205 44.99 129.98 56.20
#